data_AF-A0A1Z5KQK4-F1
#
_entry.id   AF-A0A1Z5KQK4-F1
#
_cell.length_a   1.000
_cell.length_b   1.000
_cell.length_c   1.000
_cell.angle_alpha   90.00
_cell.angle_beta   90.00
_cell.angle_gamma   90.00
#
_symmetry.space_group_name_H-M   'P 1'
#
loop_
_entity.id
_entity.type
_entity.pdbx_description
1 polymer ?
#
loop_
_entity_poly.entity_id
_entity_poly.type
_entity_poly.pdbx_seq_one_letter_code
_entity_poly.pdbx_strand_id
1 'polypeptide(L)'
;MATITALAVYGLAHTPLFFRYRTVSELPAHFFTKRRTIHCRLVKRAVSSNNHAILCQVRHLSPMERVLSKSWFDRLMRMHPAAAVLGARRDELDRELLTVQLAAVVHNEYATGQWWDQLIRQRTPVSCQLMARQVRNVSSRDDKTPRTKRKLILPELELPEDSSSHNQNHYHEEEPQVAIVKMYYRSNKLQFFPVDVGETMVRQGHASPCTDGLYPIPVNGKIRDASDFIRDLRKDSAYTDRIAKAELEAAKKSYGMWSDQRVREARRDIVEEVEFQMKAPWYKKVFRWVRGG
;
A
#
# COMPACT_ATOMS: atom_id res chain seq x y z
N MET A 1 -29.14 15.49 31.87
CA MET A 1 -28.74 14.07 31.67
C MET A 1 -28.21 13.78 30.27
N ALA A 2 -28.81 14.31 29.19
CA ALA A 2 -28.35 14.06 27.80
C ALA A 2 -26.96 14.66 27.44
N THR A 3 -26.54 15.74 28.10
CA THR A 3 -25.26 16.40 27.84
C THR A 3 -24.06 15.65 28.43
N ILE A 4 -24.25 14.98 29.57
CA ILE A 4 -23.20 14.19 30.24
C ILE A 4 -22.94 12.88 29.48
N THR A 5 -23.98 12.23 28.96
CA THR A 5 -23.84 11.08 28.08
C THR A 5 -23.23 11.47 26.73
N ALA A 6 -23.57 12.62 26.15
CA ALA A 6 -22.93 13.12 24.93
C ALA A 6 -21.42 13.40 25.14
N LEU A 7 -21.04 14.00 26.28
CA LEU A 7 -19.62 14.25 26.62
C LEU A 7 -18.84 12.96 26.89
N ALA A 8 -19.45 11.98 27.57
CA ALA A 8 -18.86 10.67 27.80
C ALA A 8 -18.70 9.86 26.50
N VAL A 9 -19.68 9.95 25.59
CA VAL A 9 -19.63 9.34 24.25
C VAL A 9 -18.57 10.02 23.38
N TYR A 10 -18.44 11.33 23.46
CA TYR A 10 -17.39 12.10 22.77
C TYR A 10 -15.99 11.73 23.32
N GLY A 11 -15.84 11.66 24.64
CA GLY A 11 -14.59 11.26 25.29
C GLY A 11 -14.17 9.83 24.96
N LEU A 12 -15.11 8.87 24.87
CA LEU A 12 -14.82 7.48 24.53
C LEU A 12 -14.53 7.27 23.03
N ALA A 13 -15.23 7.98 22.14
CA ALA A 13 -14.96 7.94 20.69
C ALA A 13 -13.58 8.52 20.33
N HIS A 14 -13.06 9.44 21.14
CA HIS A 14 -11.72 10.01 21.02
C HIS A 14 -10.64 9.29 21.85
N THR A 15 -10.93 8.10 22.39
CA THR A 15 -9.88 7.30 23.03
C THR A 15 -8.91 6.72 22.00
N PRO A 16 -7.59 6.68 22.30
CA PRO A 16 -6.57 6.15 21.39
C PRO A 16 -6.78 4.66 21.03
N LEU A 17 -7.64 3.97 21.79
CA LEU A 17 -7.98 2.55 21.58
C LEU A 17 -8.83 2.29 20.33
N PHE A 18 -9.57 3.29 19.86
CA PHE A 18 -10.41 3.21 18.65
C PHE A 18 -9.87 4.03 17.49
N PHE A 19 -8.72 4.71 17.67
CA PHE A 19 -8.12 5.54 16.65
C PHE A 19 -7.80 4.75 15.38
N ARG A 20 -8.10 5.35 14.22
CA ARG A 20 -7.87 4.78 12.90
C ARG A 20 -7.46 5.86 11.92
N TYR A 21 -6.53 5.50 11.05
CA TYR A 21 -6.23 6.27 9.85
C TYR A 21 -7.27 5.97 8.78
N ARG A 22 -7.83 7.02 8.20
CA ARG A 22 -8.83 6.98 7.12
C ARG A 22 -8.17 7.11 5.76
N THR A 23 -7.14 7.94 5.66
CA THR A 23 -6.41 8.23 4.43
C THR A 23 -4.90 8.06 4.63
N VAL A 24 -4.17 7.90 3.54
CA VAL A 24 -2.71 7.79 3.58
C VAL A 24 -2.07 9.14 3.98
N SER A 25 -2.72 10.27 3.68
CA SER A 25 -2.31 11.62 4.08
C SER A 25 -2.21 11.78 5.60
N GLU A 26 -3.13 11.18 6.36
CA GLU A 26 -3.14 11.21 7.83
C GLU A 26 -1.96 10.45 8.47
N LEU A 27 -1.29 9.55 7.74
CA LEU A 27 -0.16 8.81 8.29
C LEU A 27 1.03 9.77 8.50
N PRO A 28 1.63 9.82 9.70
CA PRO A 28 2.79 10.67 9.93
C PRO A 28 4.01 10.24 9.10
N ALA A 29 4.78 11.19 8.57
CA ALA A 29 5.98 10.88 7.76
C ALA A 29 6.97 9.95 8.49
N HIS A 30 7.10 10.09 9.81
CA HIS A 30 8.00 9.26 10.61
C HIS A 30 7.63 7.77 10.64
N PHE A 31 6.40 7.40 10.26
CA PHE A 31 6.02 5.99 10.09
C PHE A 31 6.72 5.38 8.88
N PHE A 32 6.89 6.13 7.79
CA PHE A 32 7.56 5.68 6.58
C PHE A 32 9.08 5.71 6.74
N THR A 33 9.63 6.80 7.27
CA THR A 33 11.08 6.96 7.45
C THR A 33 11.64 5.96 8.48
N LYS A 34 10.87 5.58 9.51
CA LYS A 34 11.27 4.56 10.50
C LYS A 34 10.76 3.15 10.19
N ARG A 35 10.22 2.90 8.99
CA ARG A 35 9.72 1.57 8.57
C ARG A 35 8.74 0.94 9.56
N ARG A 36 7.83 1.75 10.12
CA ARG A 36 6.84 1.30 11.11
C ARG A 36 5.82 0.39 10.45
N THR A 37 5.33 -0.55 11.25
CA THR A 37 4.28 -1.49 10.83
C THR A 37 2.95 -1.03 11.37
N ILE A 38 1.95 -0.98 10.48
CA ILE A 38 0.55 -0.78 10.83
C ILE A 38 -0.21 -2.09 10.62
N HIS A 39 -1.27 -2.30 11.39
CA HIS A 39 -2.11 -3.49 11.24
C HIS A 39 -3.38 -3.10 10.51
N CYS A 40 -3.68 -3.85 9.45
CA CYS A 40 -4.78 -3.56 8.57
C CYS A 40 -5.58 -4.84 8.27
N ARG A 41 -6.70 -4.65 7.60
CA ARG A 41 -7.52 -5.72 7.06
C ARG A 41 -7.67 -5.52 5.56
N LEU A 42 -7.44 -6.57 4.78
CA LEU A 42 -7.68 -6.54 3.34
C LEU A 42 -9.17 -6.33 3.06
N VAL A 43 -9.51 -5.40 2.17
CA VAL A 43 -10.91 -5.07 1.86
C VAL A 43 -11.22 -5.28 0.39
N LYS A 44 -10.46 -4.62 -0.51
CA LYS A 44 -10.69 -4.67 -1.95
C LYS A 44 -9.38 -4.59 -2.72
N ARG A 45 -9.38 -5.14 -3.94
CA ARG A 45 -8.32 -4.89 -4.92
C ARG A 45 -8.61 -3.56 -5.61
N ALA A 46 -7.57 -2.74 -5.78
CA ALA A 46 -7.69 -1.50 -6.54
C ALA A 46 -7.09 -1.70 -7.94
N VAL A 47 -7.72 -1.11 -8.95
CA VAL A 47 -7.23 -1.15 -10.34
C VAL A 47 -6.19 -0.05 -10.50
N SER A 48 -5.00 -0.42 -10.97
CA SER A 48 -3.98 0.57 -11.35
C SER A 48 -4.22 1.02 -12.77
N SER A 49 -4.25 2.34 -13.01
CA SER A 49 -4.41 2.91 -14.35
C SER A 49 -3.32 2.48 -15.33
N ASN A 50 -2.15 2.12 -14.81
CA ASN A 50 -0.98 1.77 -15.61
C ASN A 50 -0.71 0.25 -15.64
N ASN A 51 -1.68 -0.60 -15.21
CA ASN A 51 -1.62 -2.08 -15.18
C ASN A 51 -0.40 -2.77 -14.54
N HIS A 52 0.62 -2.04 -14.10
CA HIS A 52 1.88 -2.59 -13.60
C HIS A 52 1.95 -2.63 -12.06
N ALA A 53 1.30 -1.73 -11.34
CA ALA A 53 1.33 -1.74 -9.88
C ALA A 53 0.21 -2.61 -9.28
N ILE A 54 0.54 -3.47 -8.31
CA ILE A 54 -0.46 -4.18 -7.52
C ILE A 54 -0.96 -3.25 -6.42
N LEU A 55 -2.19 -2.74 -6.59
CA LEU A 55 -2.86 -1.86 -5.64
C LEU A 55 -3.94 -2.61 -4.88
N CYS A 56 -4.07 -2.29 -3.60
CA CYS A 56 -5.16 -2.76 -2.78
C CYS A 56 -5.63 -1.71 -1.78
N GLN A 57 -6.88 -1.84 -1.38
CA GLN A 57 -7.50 -1.03 -0.35
C GLN A 57 -7.55 -1.82 0.94
N VAL A 58 -6.92 -1.25 1.97
CA VAL A 58 -6.84 -1.85 3.29
C VAL A 58 -7.46 -0.93 4.32
N ARG A 59 -8.10 -1.53 5.32
CA ARG A 59 -8.67 -0.81 6.44
C ARG A 59 -7.74 -0.89 7.64
N HIS A 60 -7.34 0.24 8.21
CA HIS A 60 -6.55 0.25 9.43
C HIS A 60 -7.33 -0.35 10.61
N LEU A 61 -6.68 -1.21 11.37
CA LEU A 61 -7.23 -1.83 12.57
C LEU A 61 -6.83 -1.00 13.79
N SER A 62 -7.84 -0.59 14.55
CA SER A 62 -7.60 0.06 15.84
C SER A 62 -6.93 -0.91 16.82
N PRO A 63 -6.20 -0.42 17.84
CA PRO A 63 -5.57 -1.27 18.85
C PRO A 63 -6.53 -2.30 19.46
N MET A 64 -7.79 -1.93 19.69
CA MET A 64 -8.78 -2.84 20.25
C MET A 64 -9.23 -3.93 19.26
N GLU A 65 -9.34 -3.62 17.96
CA GLU A 65 -9.64 -4.61 16.92
C GLU A 65 -8.51 -5.59 16.65
N ARG A 66 -7.29 -5.28 17.09
CA ARG A 66 -6.17 -6.24 17.03
C ARG A 66 -6.32 -7.36 18.06
N VAL A 67 -6.87 -7.03 19.23
CA VAL A 67 -6.98 -7.96 20.37
C VAL A 67 -8.30 -8.72 20.31
N LEU A 68 -9.40 -8.03 19.99
CA LEU A 68 -10.72 -8.63 19.95
C LEU A 68 -10.99 -9.31 18.61
N SER A 69 -11.58 -10.50 18.67
CA SER A 69 -12.15 -11.11 17.47
C SER A 69 -13.26 -10.23 16.90
N LYS A 70 -13.46 -10.27 15.57
CA LYS A 70 -14.45 -9.44 14.87
C LYS A 70 -15.85 -9.58 15.48
N SER A 71 -16.27 -10.79 15.85
CA SER A 71 -17.58 -11.04 16.45
C SER A 71 -17.75 -10.38 17.81
N TRP A 72 -16.70 -10.39 18.63
CA TRP A 72 -16.70 -9.73 19.94
C TRP A 72 -16.63 -8.21 19.81
N PHE A 73 -15.80 -7.70 18.91
CA PHE A 73 -15.76 -6.26 18.61
C PHE A 73 -17.12 -5.79 18.08
N ASP A 74 -17.73 -6.50 17.12
CA ASP A 74 -19.04 -6.15 16.58
C ASP A 74 -20.14 -6.22 17.66
N ARG A 75 -20.09 -7.20 18.58
CA ARG A 75 -21.01 -7.28 19.72
C ARG A 75 -20.82 -6.09 20.69
N LEU A 76 -19.57 -5.77 21.02
CA LEU A 76 -19.25 -4.66 21.93
C LEU A 76 -19.65 -3.31 21.31
N MET A 77 -19.42 -3.13 20.00
CA MET A 77 -19.85 -1.95 19.27
C MET A 77 -21.37 -1.86 19.15
N ARG A 78 -22.11 -2.98 19.07
CA ARG A 78 -23.59 -2.99 19.10
C ARG A 78 -24.16 -2.63 20.47
N MET A 79 -23.45 -2.98 21.53
CA MET A 79 -23.82 -2.65 22.92
C MET A 79 -23.41 -1.21 23.29
N HIS A 80 -22.53 -0.59 22.50
CA HIS A 80 -22.07 0.76 22.74
C HIS A 80 -23.18 1.77 22.38
N PRO A 81 -23.49 2.77 23.22
CA PRO A 81 -24.56 3.75 22.96
C PRO A 81 -24.31 4.61 21.70
N ALA A 82 -23.08 4.64 21.17
CA ALA A 82 -22.77 5.23 19.87
C ALA A 82 -23.16 4.36 18.66
N ALA A 83 -23.71 3.16 18.86
CA ALA A 83 -24.16 2.27 17.78
C ALA A 83 -25.24 2.91 16.88
N ALA A 84 -26.04 3.84 17.41
CA ALA A 84 -27.01 4.60 16.61
C ALA A 84 -26.35 5.63 15.68
N VAL A 85 -25.25 6.26 16.12
CA VAL A 85 -24.47 7.25 15.33
C VAL A 85 -23.47 6.56 14.39
N LEU A 86 -22.95 5.39 14.77
CA LEU A 86 -22.01 4.58 13.98
C LEU A 86 -22.69 3.51 13.13
N GLY A 87 -23.98 3.22 13.36
CA GLY A 87 -24.78 2.23 12.64
C GLY A 87 -25.25 2.72 11.27
N ALA A 88 -25.46 4.03 11.11
CA ALA A 88 -25.70 4.69 9.82
C ALA A 88 -24.45 4.70 8.90
N ARG A 89 -23.31 4.24 9.41
CA ARG A 89 -21.97 4.43 8.84
C ARG A 89 -21.46 3.25 8.02
N ARG A 90 -22.30 2.25 7.73
CA ARG A 90 -21.88 1.01 7.04
C ARG A 90 -21.42 1.26 5.60
N ASP A 91 -21.99 2.24 4.91
CA ASP A 91 -21.56 2.69 3.57
C ASP A 91 -20.35 3.65 3.63
N GLU A 92 -20.15 4.34 4.77
CA GLU A 92 -18.95 5.13 5.05
C GLU A 92 -17.71 4.25 5.35
N LEU A 93 -17.90 2.96 5.68
CA LEU A 93 -16.80 2.00 5.88
C LEU A 93 -15.96 1.77 4.62
N ASP A 94 -16.54 2.01 3.44
CA ASP A 94 -15.83 1.93 2.17
C ASP A 94 -15.11 3.25 1.82
N ARG A 95 -15.39 4.35 2.54
CA ARG A 95 -14.69 5.63 2.37
C ARG A 95 -13.40 5.72 3.19
N GLU A 96 -13.32 5.01 4.31
CA GLU A 96 -12.15 4.99 5.21
C GLU A 96 -11.15 3.86 4.83
N LEU A 97 -10.69 3.85 3.58
CA LEU A 97 -9.77 2.84 3.05
C LEU A 97 -8.43 3.46 2.65
N LEU A 98 -7.35 2.90 3.21
CA LEU A 98 -6.00 3.24 2.82
C LEU A 98 -5.67 2.55 1.50
N THR A 99 -5.29 3.33 0.50
CA THR A 99 -4.78 2.77 -0.76
C THR A 99 -3.30 2.44 -0.59
N VAL A 100 -2.96 1.16 -0.73
CA VAL A 100 -1.59 0.67 -0.58
C VAL A 100 -1.12 -0.09 -1.82
N GLN A 101 0.16 0.05 -2.12
CA GLN A 101 0.87 -0.59 -3.21
C GLN A 101 1.89 -1.58 -2.63
N LEU A 102 1.95 -2.78 -3.20
CA LEU A 102 2.99 -3.73 -2.83
C LEU A 102 4.35 -3.26 -3.36
N ALA A 103 5.35 -3.25 -2.47
CA ALA A 103 6.72 -2.90 -2.82
C ALA A 103 7.38 -3.97 -3.70
N ALA A 104 8.28 -3.55 -4.59
CA ALA A 104 9.15 -4.38 -5.42
C ALA A 104 8.47 -5.40 -6.34
N VAL A 105 7.14 -5.34 -6.50
CA VAL A 105 6.37 -6.32 -7.26
C VAL A 105 5.45 -5.62 -8.25
N VAL A 106 5.41 -6.16 -9.47
CA VAL A 106 4.66 -5.68 -10.62
C VAL A 106 3.60 -6.72 -11.00
N HIS A 107 2.39 -6.26 -11.27
CA HIS A 107 1.29 -7.08 -11.74
C HIS A 107 1.57 -7.56 -13.16
N ASN A 108 1.37 -8.85 -13.40
CA ASN A 108 1.30 -9.40 -14.74
C ASN A 108 -0.14 -9.75 -15.08
N GLU A 109 -0.48 -9.65 -16.35
CA GLU A 109 -1.83 -9.94 -16.88
C GLU A 109 -2.31 -11.37 -16.57
N TYR A 110 -1.38 -12.25 -16.22
CA TYR A 110 -1.66 -13.56 -15.65
C TYR A 110 -2.38 -13.43 -14.32
N ALA A 111 -3.60 -13.98 -14.27
CA ALA A 111 -4.53 -13.88 -13.16
C ALA A 111 -3.80 -13.93 -11.80
N THR A 112 -3.87 -12.83 -11.05
CA THR A 112 -3.66 -12.87 -9.60
C THR A 112 -4.52 -14.00 -9.06
N GLY A 113 -3.88 -15.06 -8.58
CA GLY A 113 -4.56 -16.33 -8.34
C GLY A 113 -5.81 -16.21 -7.45
N GLN A 114 -6.69 -17.20 -7.56
CA GLN A 114 -7.87 -17.39 -6.70
C GLN A 114 -7.58 -17.15 -5.21
N TRP A 115 -6.35 -17.43 -4.79
CA TRP A 115 -5.84 -17.20 -3.44
C TRP A 115 -5.87 -15.72 -2.99
N TRP A 116 -5.48 -14.77 -3.85
CA TRP A 116 -5.48 -13.35 -3.46
C TRP A 116 -6.91 -12.84 -3.26
N ASP A 117 -7.80 -13.20 -4.17
CA ASP A 117 -9.22 -12.89 -4.05
C ASP A 117 -9.83 -13.58 -2.83
N GLN A 118 -9.39 -14.80 -2.49
CA GLN A 118 -9.80 -15.48 -1.27
C GLN A 118 -9.37 -14.72 -0.01
N LEU A 119 -8.12 -14.21 0.05
CA LEU A 119 -7.67 -13.40 1.18
C LEU A 119 -8.49 -12.12 1.36
N ILE A 120 -8.86 -11.48 0.24
CA ILE A 120 -9.70 -10.29 0.22
C ILE A 120 -11.12 -10.63 0.68
N ARG A 121 -11.73 -11.70 0.15
CA ARG A 121 -13.07 -12.18 0.54
C ARG A 121 -13.14 -12.51 2.02
N GLN A 122 -12.11 -13.17 2.55
CA GLN A 122 -12.00 -13.50 3.97
C GLN A 122 -11.67 -12.28 4.86
N ARG A 123 -11.35 -11.14 4.24
CA ARG A 123 -10.89 -9.92 4.92
C ARG A 123 -9.77 -10.23 5.91
N THR A 124 -8.73 -10.86 5.39
CA THR A 124 -7.61 -11.37 6.20
C THR A 124 -6.89 -10.22 6.90
N PRO A 125 -6.53 -10.35 8.19
CA PRO A 125 -5.69 -9.38 8.87
C PRO A 125 -4.27 -9.42 8.31
N VAL A 126 -3.73 -8.25 7.99
CA VAL A 126 -2.39 -8.08 7.43
C VAL A 126 -1.62 -7.05 8.23
N SER A 127 -0.31 -7.21 8.27
CA SER A 127 0.63 -6.22 8.81
C SER A 127 1.32 -5.56 7.62
N CYS A 128 1.18 -4.24 7.51
CA CYS A 128 1.77 -3.45 6.45
C CYS A 128 2.97 -2.69 7.01
N GLN A 129 4.17 -3.04 6.59
CA GLN A 129 5.36 -2.25 6.87
C GLN A 129 5.45 -1.10 5.86
N LEU A 130 5.36 0.13 6.36
CA LEU A 130 5.33 1.33 5.53
C LEU A 130 6.74 1.67 5.04
N MET A 131 6.91 1.80 3.73
CA MET A 131 8.21 2.07 3.09
C MET A 131 8.29 3.49 2.55
N ALA A 132 7.32 3.89 1.74
CA ALA A 132 7.33 5.23 1.18
C ALA A 132 5.90 5.66 0.91
N ARG A 133 5.74 6.95 0.67
CA ARG A 133 4.49 7.52 0.24
C ARG A 133 4.63 7.98 -1.20
N GLN A 134 3.67 7.61 -2.04
CA GLN A 134 3.59 8.14 -3.38
C GLN A 134 2.49 9.19 -3.43
N VAL A 135 2.83 10.38 -3.93
CA VAL A 135 1.87 11.42 -4.24
C VAL A 135 1.64 11.41 -5.75
N ARG A 136 0.40 11.14 -6.18
CA ARG A 136 0.04 11.19 -7.59
C ARG A 136 -0.26 12.64 -7.95
N ASN A 137 0.53 13.20 -8.86
CA ASN A 137 0.18 14.45 -9.48
C ASN A 137 -0.98 14.15 -10.43
N VAL A 138 -2.20 14.51 -10.02
CA VAL A 138 -3.29 14.64 -10.99
C VAL A 138 -2.96 15.89 -11.78
N SER A 139 -2.18 15.76 -12.86
CA SER A 139 -2.10 16.86 -13.82
C SER A 139 -3.53 17.11 -14.28
N SER A 140 -4.02 18.31 -13.96
CA SER A 140 -5.29 18.84 -14.44
C SER A 140 -5.37 18.60 -15.94
N ARG A 141 -6.26 17.68 -16.33
CA ARG A 141 -6.63 17.44 -17.71
C ARG A 141 -7.31 18.72 -18.20
N ASP A 142 -6.73 19.36 -19.21
CA ASP A 142 -7.29 20.40 -20.08
C ASP A 142 -8.42 21.27 -19.49
N ASP A 143 -8.06 22.40 -18.90
CA ASP A 143 -9.00 23.52 -18.74
C ASP A 143 -8.47 24.74 -19.51
N LYS A 144 -8.48 24.62 -20.84
CA LYS A 144 -8.50 25.79 -21.73
C LYS A 144 -9.91 26.38 -21.70
N THR A 145 -10.32 26.93 -20.56
CA THR A 145 -11.46 27.84 -20.51
C THR A 145 -10.95 29.21 -20.06
N PRO A 146 -11.12 30.27 -20.87
CA PRO A 146 -10.74 31.60 -20.44
C PRO A 146 -11.64 31.99 -19.26
N ARG A 147 -11.01 32.12 -18.08
CA ARG A 147 -11.62 32.71 -16.88
C ARG A 147 -12.23 34.05 -17.24
N THR A 148 -13.54 34.05 -17.46
CA THR A 148 -14.31 35.28 -17.64
C THR A 148 -14.53 35.86 -16.26
N LYS A 149 -13.70 36.84 -15.89
CA LYS A 149 -13.86 37.64 -14.68
C LYS A 149 -15.21 38.36 -14.74
N ARG A 150 -16.25 37.81 -14.09
CA ARG A 150 -17.46 38.58 -13.79
C ARG A 150 -17.11 39.54 -12.66
N LYS A 151 -16.92 40.81 -13.01
CA LYS A 151 -17.00 41.94 -12.08
C LYS A 151 -18.40 41.94 -11.47
N LEU A 152 -18.52 41.50 -10.22
CA LEU A 152 -19.61 41.94 -9.37
C LEU A 152 -19.16 43.26 -8.75
N ILE A 153 -19.80 44.34 -9.18
CA ILE A 153 -19.64 45.69 -8.64
C ILE A 153 -20.51 45.74 -7.38
N LEU A 154 -19.90 45.95 -6.22
CA LEU A 154 -20.56 46.56 -5.06
C LEU A 154 -19.57 47.48 -4.33
N PRO A 155 -20.05 48.55 -3.68
CA PRO A 155 -19.32 49.81 -3.58
C PRO A 155 -18.21 49.79 -2.51
N GLU A 156 -17.13 50.42 -2.95
CA GLU A 156 -15.97 50.98 -2.26
C GLU A 156 -16.27 51.53 -0.86
N LEU A 157 -15.57 50.97 0.12
CA LEU A 157 -15.19 51.65 1.37
C LEU A 157 -13.69 51.43 1.52
N GLU A 158 -12.93 52.40 1.03
CA GLU A 158 -11.50 52.52 1.28
C GLU A 158 -11.25 52.73 2.78
N LEU A 159 -10.20 52.11 3.30
CA LEU A 159 -9.23 52.63 4.29
C LEU A 159 -8.12 51.56 4.49
N PRO A 160 -6.90 51.95 4.89
CA PRO A 160 -5.69 51.69 4.13
C PRO A 160 -4.89 50.47 4.61
N GLU A 161 -3.99 50.05 3.72
CA GLU A 161 -3.02 48.98 3.89
C GLU A 161 -2.15 49.17 5.14
N ASP A 162 -2.12 48.16 6.00
CA ASP A 162 -0.97 47.87 6.84
C ASP A 162 -0.63 46.38 6.74
N SER A 163 0.57 46.15 6.24
CA SER A 163 1.21 44.88 5.97
C SER A 163 1.32 43.99 7.22
N SER A 164 0.68 42.82 7.18
CA SER A 164 1.20 41.65 7.90
C SER A 164 0.70 40.35 7.26
N SER A 165 1.66 39.51 6.95
CA SER A 165 1.55 38.18 6.38
C SER A 165 0.76 37.23 7.31
N HIS A 166 -0.43 36.82 6.90
CA HIS A 166 -1.10 35.65 7.48
C HIS A 166 -1.63 34.70 6.39
N ASN A 167 -0.92 33.59 6.26
CA ASN A 167 -1.26 32.39 5.51
C ASN A 167 -2.69 31.96 5.83
N GLN A 168 -3.62 32.21 4.92
CA GLN A 168 -4.93 31.60 4.95
C GLN A 168 -4.90 30.29 4.16
N ASN A 169 -4.94 29.22 4.95
CA ASN A 169 -5.24 27.83 4.62
C ASN A 169 -6.01 27.66 3.31
N HIS A 170 -5.28 27.23 2.28
CA HIS A 170 -5.87 26.58 1.12
C HIS A 170 -6.32 25.18 1.57
N TYR A 171 -7.63 24.92 1.55
CA TYR A 171 -8.16 23.56 1.58
C TYR A 171 -7.67 22.86 0.31
N HIS A 172 -6.47 22.25 0.38
CA HIS A 172 -6.00 21.36 -0.67
C HIS A 172 -6.95 20.17 -0.73
N GLU A 173 -7.71 20.06 -1.82
CA GLU A 173 -8.25 18.78 -2.26
C GLU A 173 -7.10 17.77 -2.22
N GLU A 174 -7.17 16.82 -1.30
CA GLU A 174 -6.08 15.92 -0.99
C GLU A 174 -5.71 15.11 -2.23
N GLU A 175 -4.56 15.44 -2.85
CA GLU A 175 -4.01 14.66 -3.95
C GLU A 175 -4.01 13.17 -3.56
N PRO A 176 -4.48 12.25 -4.41
CA PRO A 176 -4.62 10.85 -4.03
C PRO A 176 -3.24 10.24 -3.70
N GLN A 177 -3.02 9.98 -2.42
CA GLN A 177 -1.77 9.40 -1.90
C GLN A 177 -1.87 7.88 -1.80
N VAL A 178 -0.80 7.19 -2.18
CA VAL A 178 -0.68 5.73 -2.10
C VAL A 178 0.49 5.38 -1.21
N ALA A 179 0.26 4.49 -0.23
CA ALA A 179 1.32 4.02 0.65
C ALA A 179 2.03 2.82 -0.01
N ILE A 180 3.35 2.85 -0.15
CA ILE A 180 4.13 1.70 -0.61
C ILE A 180 4.53 0.86 0.59
N VAL A 181 4.18 -0.42 0.57
CA VAL A 181 4.28 -1.29 1.74
C VAL A 181 4.84 -2.68 1.43
N LYS A 182 5.56 -3.25 2.41
CA LYS A 182 5.73 -4.71 2.50
C LYS A 182 4.55 -5.27 3.26
N MET A 183 3.84 -6.23 2.67
CA MET A 183 2.62 -6.78 3.25
C MET A 183 2.86 -8.19 3.75
N TYR A 184 2.46 -8.41 5.00
CA TYR A 184 2.62 -9.67 5.70
C TYR A 184 1.26 -10.16 6.19
N TYR A 185 0.97 -11.44 5.99
CA TYR A 185 -0.26 -12.04 6.52
C TYR A 185 0.08 -13.32 7.30
N ARG A 186 -0.86 -13.76 8.13
CA ARG A 186 -0.79 -15.06 8.80
C ARG A 186 -2.02 -15.85 8.39
N SER A 187 -1.81 -16.95 7.69
CA SER A 187 -2.92 -17.81 7.23
C SER A 187 -3.62 -18.47 8.43
N ASN A 188 -2.82 -18.89 9.42
CA ASN A 188 -3.30 -19.48 10.66
C ASN A 188 -2.75 -18.69 11.86
N LYS A 189 -3.57 -18.54 12.93
CA LYS A 189 -3.12 -17.93 14.19
C LYS A 189 -1.96 -18.69 14.85
N LEU A 190 -1.89 -19.99 14.59
CA LEU A 190 -0.81 -20.87 15.07
C LEU A 190 0.49 -20.73 14.26
N GLN A 191 0.48 -20.00 13.15
CA GLN A 191 1.68 -19.79 12.35
C GLN A 191 2.62 -18.80 13.06
N PHE A 192 3.81 -19.26 13.40
CA PHE A 192 4.83 -18.46 14.10
C PHE A 192 5.38 -17.33 13.23
N PHE A 193 5.61 -17.60 11.94
CA PHE A 193 6.22 -16.65 11.02
C PHE A 193 5.18 -16.08 10.04
N PRO A 194 5.12 -14.75 9.88
CA PRO A 194 4.27 -14.16 8.86
C PRO A 194 4.77 -14.51 7.45
N VAL A 195 3.83 -14.64 6.52
CA VAL A 195 4.12 -14.87 5.10
C VAL A 195 4.12 -13.53 4.37
N ASP A 196 5.16 -13.27 3.59
CA ASP A 196 5.24 -12.10 2.72
C ASP A 196 4.35 -12.31 1.48
N VAL A 197 3.40 -11.40 1.28
CA VAL A 197 2.48 -11.44 0.14
C VAL A 197 3.23 -11.29 -1.17
N GLY A 198 4.13 -10.31 -1.27
CA GLY A 198 4.85 -10.00 -2.50
C GLY A 198 5.75 -11.16 -2.94
N GLU A 199 6.51 -11.71 -1.99
CA GLU A 199 7.38 -12.87 -2.26
C GLU A 199 6.55 -14.09 -2.71
N THR A 200 5.41 -14.34 -2.08
CA THR A 200 4.53 -15.47 -2.44
C THR A 200 3.95 -15.32 -3.84
N MET A 201 3.52 -14.11 -4.20
CA MET A 201 2.98 -13.83 -5.53
C MET A 201 4.03 -14.06 -6.63
N VAL A 202 5.27 -13.64 -6.39
CA VAL A 202 6.37 -13.86 -7.35
C VAL A 202 6.77 -15.33 -7.41
N ARG A 203 6.87 -16.01 -6.26
CA ARG A 203 7.21 -17.45 -6.20
C ARG A 203 6.18 -18.33 -6.94
N GLN A 204 4.92 -17.92 -6.97
CA GLN A 204 3.85 -18.60 -7.70
C GLN A 204 3.74 -18.17 -9.17
N GLY A 205 4.53 -17.19 -9.61
CA GLY A 205 4.50 -16.67 -10.97
C GLY A 205 3.26 -15.82 -11.29
N HIS A 206 2.58 -15.26 -10.28
CA HIS A 206 1.45 -14.33 -10.46
C HIS A 206 1.88 -12.87 -10.58
N ALA A 207 3.14 -12.58 -10.30
CA ALA A 207 3.71 -11.25 -10.35
C ALA A 207 5.20 -11.33 -10.66
N SER A 208 5.77 -10.25 -11.17
CA SER A 208 7.21 -10.13 -11.43
C SER A 208 7.86 -9.14 -10.46
N PRO A 209 9.16 -9.30 -10.15
CA PRO A 209 9.91 -8.25 -9.50
C PRO A 209 9.92 -6.98 -10.34
N CYS A 210 9.99 -5.84 -9.67
CA CYS A 210 10.19 -4.56 -10.32
C CYS A 210 11.66 -4.38 -10.70
N THR A 211 11.92 -4.01 -11.96
CA THR A 211 13.27 -3.75 -12.50
C THR A 211 13.92 -2.51 -11.87
N ASP A 212 13.11 -1.52 -11.51
CA ASP A 212 13.57 -0.23 -10.95
C ASP A 212 13.78 -0.30 -9.42
N GLY A 213 13.80 -1.51 -8.86
CA GLY A 213 14.03 -1.77 -7.43
C GLY A 213 12.74 -1.81 -6.61
N LEU A 214 12.70 -1.08 -5.49
CA LEU A 214 11.63 -1.20 -4.49
C LEU A 214 10.31 -0.55 -4.91
N TYR A 215 10.38 0.45 -5.76
CA TYR A 215 9.27 1.32 -6.07
C TYR A 215 8.97 1.18 -7.57
N PRO A 216 7.86 0.54 -7.95
CA PRO A 216 7.41 0.56 -9.33
C PRO A 216 7.15 2.01 -9.70
N ILE A 217 8.06 2.62 -10.45
CA ILE A 217 8.01 4.04 -10.77
C ILE A 217 6.75 4.28 -11.62
N PRO A 218 5.75 5.01 -11.10
CA PRO A 218 4.64 5.43 -11.93
C PRO A 218 5.06 6.66 -12.72
N VAL A 219 4.73 6.66 -14.01
CA VAL A 219 5.04 7.72 -14.98
C VAL A 219 4.70 9.14 -14.48
N ASN A 220 3.77 9.30 -13.52
CA ASN A 220 3.26 10.60 -13.04
C ASN A 220 3.27 10.81 -11.50
N GLY A 221 4.13 10.11 -10.74
CA GLY A 221 4.13 10.21 -9.26
C GLY A 221 5.47 10.59 -8.64
N LYS A 222 5.45 11.40 -7.58
CA LYS A 222 6.64 11.69 -6.76
C LYS A 222 6.63 10.83 -5.50
N ILE A 223 7.76 10.18 -5.22
CA ILE A 223 7.98 9.45 -3.96
C ILE A 223 8.35 10.47 -2.87
N ARG A 224 7.71 10.35 -1.70
CA ARG A 224 7.94 11.13 -0.49
C ARG A 224 8.14 10.19 0.71
N ASP A 225 8.75 10.72 1.76
CA ASP A 225 8.94 10.06 3.07
C ASP A 225 9.70 8.71 3.03
N ALA A 226 10.50 8.46 1.99
CA ALA A 226 11.39 7.31 1.98
C ALA A 226 12.44 7.43 3.09
N SER A 227 12.90 6.29 3.61
CA SER A 227 13.98 6.27 4.61
C SER A 227 15.33 6.46 3.92
N ASP A 228 16.14 7.37 4.45
CA ASP A 228 17.53 7.59 4.04
C ASP A 228 18.52 6.80 4.91
N PHE A 229 18.04 6.05 5.91
CA PHE A 229 18.91 5.31 6.82
C PHE A 229 19.56 4.12 6.10
N ILE A 230 20.90 4.10 6.05
CA ILE A 230 21.70 3.06 5.38
C ILE A 230 21.29 1.64 5.82
N ARG A 231 21.00 1.46 7.11
CA ARG A 231 20.58 0.16 7.65
C ARG A 231 19.26 -0.33 7.02
N ASP A 232 18.32 0.57 6.79
CA ASP A 232 17.04 0.23 6.19
C ASP A 232 17.20 0.03 4.68
N LEU A 233 18.02 0.83 4.02
CA LEU A 233 18.39 0.64 2.61
C LEU A 233 19.03 -0.74 2.36
N ARG A 234 19.93 -1.20 3.23
CA ARG A 234 20.53 -2.56 3.16
C ARG A 234 19.49 -3.68 3.36
N LYS A 235 18.53 -3.49 4.24
CA LYS A 235 17.42 -4.45 4.41
C LYS A 235 16.52 -4.47 3.19
N ASP A 236 16.34 -3.32 2.57
CA ASP A 236 15.49 -3.17 1.40
C ASP A 236 16.17 -3.77 0.16
N SER A 237 17.48 -3.61 -0.03
CA SER A 237 18.23 -4.31 -1.08
C SER A 237 18.22 -5.83 -0.85
N ALA A 238 18.44 -6.27 0.40
CA ALA A 238 18.32 -7.70 0.73
C ALA A 238 16.91 -8.26 0.49
N TYR A 239 15.89 -7.40 0.49
CA TYR A 239 14.52 -7.78 0.18
C TYR A 239 14.30 -7.91 -1.34
N THR A 240 14.78 -6.96 -2.14
CA THR A 240 14.72 -7.07 -3.61
C THR A 240 15.46 -8.31 -4.10
N ASP A 241 16.59 -8.65 -3.49
CA ASP A 241 17.34 -9.88 -3.81
C ASP A 241 16.54 -11.15 -3.51
N ARG A 242 15.74 -11.16 -2.43
CA ARG A 242 14.88 -12.30 -2.10
C ARG A 242 13.76 -12.47 -3.10
N ILE A 243 13.16 -11.37 -3.56
CA ILE A 243 12.11 -11.41 -4.58
C ILE A 243 12.70 -11.88 -5.92
N ALA A 244 13.87 -11.39 -6.31
CA ALA A 244 14.56 -11.86 -7.52
C ALA A 244 14.87 -13.38 -7.45
N LYS A 245 15.32 -13.87 -6.30
CA LYS A 245 15.49 -15.33 -6.07
C LYS A 245 14.18 -16.09 -6.18
N ALA A 246 13.08 -15.55 -5.66
CA ALA A 246 11.76 -16.16 -5.78
C ALA A 246 11.27 -16.22 -7.24
N GLU A 247 11.63 -15.23 -8.08
CA GLU A 247 11.35 -15.27 -9.51
C GLU A 247 12.12 -16.40 -10.19
N LEU A 248 13.42 -16.54 -9.90
CA LEU A 248 14.23 -17.65 -10.41
C LEU A 248 13.66 -19.01 -9.98
N GLU A 249 13.19 -19.15 -8.74
CA GLU A 249 12.52 -20.37 -8.26
C GLU A 249 11.22 -20.67 -9.03
N ALA A 250 10.42 -19.63 -9.32
CA ALA A 250 9.18 -19.76 -10.08
C ALA A 250 9.47 -20.18 -11.54
N ALA A 251 10.47 -19.57 -12.17
CA ALA A 251 10.93 -19.92 -13.51
C ALA A 251 11.46 -21.36 -13.56
N LYS A 252 12.28 -21.75 -12.56
CA LYS A 252 12.80 -23.10 -12.37
C LYS A 252 11.70 -24.17 -12.33
N LYS A 253 10.59 -23.86 -11.67
CA LYS A 253 9.46 -24.79 -11.49
C LYS A 253 8.36 -24.63 -12.52
N SER A 254 8.48 -23.68 -13.46
CA SER A 254 7.47 -23.41 -14.48
C SER A 254 6.11 -22.98 -13.90
N TYR A 255 6.09 -22.22 -12.81
CA TYR A 255 4.85 -21.79 -12.16
C TYR A 255 4.26 -20.50 -12.73
N GLY A 256 2.94 -20.41 -12.76
CA GLY A 256 2.20 -19.21 -13.17
C GLY A 256 2.55 -18.80 -14.60
N MET A 257 2.94 -17.53 -14.79
CA MET A 257 3.37 -17.03 -16.11
C MET A 257 4.49 -17.85 -16.75
N TRP A 258 5.31 -18.53 -15.94
CA TRP A 258 6.45 -19.30 -16.43
C TRP A 258 6.06 -20.65 -17.00
N SER A 259 4.77 -21.03 -16.98
CA SER A 259 4.28 -22.16 -17.80
C SER A 259 4.23 -21.81 -19.28
N ASP A 260 4.11 -20.52 -19.60
CA ASP A 260 3.88 -20.07 -20.97
C ASP A 260 5.20 -19.91 -21.72
N GLN A 261 5.28 -20.58 -22.87
CA GLN A 261 6.47 -20.56 -23.72
C GLN A 261 6.79 -19.15 -24.24
N ARG A 262 5.77 -18.34 -24.54
CA ARG A 262 5.95 -16.96 -25.01
C ARG A 262 6.64 -16.06 -23.98
N VAL A 263 6.29 -16.23 -22.70
CA VAL A 263 6.89 -15.47 -21.59
C VAL A 263 8.35 -15.86 -21.41
N ARG A 264 8.66 -17.16 -21.54
CA ARG A 264 10.04 -17.67 -21.48
C ARG A 264 10.91 -17.16 -22.62
N GLU A 265 10.36 -17.06 -23.82
CA GLU A 265 11.07 -16.52 -24.97
C GLU A 265 11.31 -15.01 -24.83
N ALA A 266 10.32 -14.28 -24.31
CA ALA A 266 10.47 -12.85 -24.04
C ALA A 266 11.50 -12.56 -22.93
N ARG A 267 11.63 -13.46 -21.95
CA ARG A 267 12.56 -13.36 -20.81
C ARG A 267 13.63 -14.45 -20.84
N ARG A 268 14.26 -14.58 -22.01
CA ARG A 268 15.23 -15.65 -22.29
C ARG A 268 16.46 -15.57 -21.38
N ASP A 269 16.86 -14.36 -21.00
CA ASP A 269 17.94 -14.08 -20.05
C ASP A 269 17.77 -14.82 -18.70
N ILE A 270 16.56 -14.74 -18.13
CA ILE A 270 16.25 -15.39 -16.84
C ILE A 270 16.21 -16.91 -17.02
N VAL A 271 15.64 -17.40 -18.12
CA VAL A 271 15.56 -18.83 -18.41
C VAL A 271 16.95 -19.42 -18.64
N GLU A 272 17.81 -18.74 -19.39
CA GLU A 272 19.21 -19.14 -19.60
C GLU A 272 19.99 -19.20 -18.28
N GLU A 273 19.77 -18.23 -17.37
CA GLU A 273 20.40 -18.26 -16.06
C GLU A 273 19.91 -19.46 -15.22
N VAL A 274 18.61 -19.74 -15.23
CA VAL A 274 18.03 -20.89 -14.52
C VAL A 274 18.54 -22.21 -15.11
N GLU A 275 18.59 -22.33 -16.44
CA GLU A 275 19.10 -23.50 -17.14
C GLU A 275 20.59 -23.71 -16.87
N PHE A 276 21.39 -22.63 -16.82
CA PHE A 276 22.78 -22.69 -16.41
C PHE A 276 22.91 -23.16 -14.96
N GLN A 277 22.10 -22.63 -14.04
CA GLN A 277 22.12 -23.09 -12.64
C GLN A 277 21.71 -24.56 -12.48
N MET A 278 20.78 -25.07 -13.30
CA MET A 278 20.39 -26.47 -13.28
C MET A 278 21.41 -27.41 -13.94
N LYS A 279 21.86 -27.08 -15.16
CA LYS A 279 22.61 -27.99 -16.03
C LYS A 279 24.12 -27.83 -15.90
N ALA A 280 24.63 -26.67 -15.44
CA ALA A 280 26.06 -26.43 -15.44
C ALA A 280 26.80 -27.26 -14.36
N PRO A 281 27.90 -27.93 -14.73
CA PRO A 281 28.82 -28.54 -13.78
C PRO A 281 29.34 -27.52 -12.75
N TRP A 282 29.63 -27.98 -11.53
CA TRP A 282 30.05 -27.12 -10.41
C TRP A 282 31.27 -26.25 -10.73
N TYR A 283 32.24 -26.75 -11.51
CA TYR A 283 33.44 -26.01 -11.89
C TYR A 283 33.15 -24.80 -12.80
N LYS A 284 32.13 -24.88 -13.68
CA LYS A 284 31.71 -23.73 -14.51
C LYS A 284 31.04 -22.64 -13.68
N LYS A 285 30.33 -23.02 -12.60
CA LYS A 285 29.72 -22.08 -11.67
C LYS A 285 30.79 -21.30 -10.90
N VAL A 286 31.80 -22.00 -10.39
CA VAL A 286 32.94 -21.39 -9.68
C VAL A 286 33.74 -20.48 -10.61
N PHE A 287 34.04 -20.91 -11.83
CA PHE A 287 34.78 -20.11 -12.80
C PHE A 287 34.05 -18.80 -13.15
N ARG A 288 32.73 -18.84 -13.31
CA ARG A 288 31.92 -17.64 -13.56
C ARG A 288 31.87 -16.71 -12.35
N TRP A 289 31.88 -17.26 -11.14
CA TRP A 289 31.95 -16.48 -9.90
C TRP A 289 33.29 -15.74 -9.74
N VAL A 290 34.40 -16.39 -10.11
CA VAL A 290 35.75 -15.79 -10.06
C VAL A 290 35.97 -14.74 -11.16
N ARG A 291 35.35 -14.90 -12.34
CA ARG A 291 35.51 -13.97 -13.46
C ARG A 291 34.52 -12.80 -13.46
N GLY A 292 33.38 -12.94 -12.78
CA GLY A 292 32.29 -11.96 -12.74
C GLY A 292 32.11 -11.24 -11.40
N GLY A 293 33.06 -11.38 -10.47
CA GLY A 293 33.12 -10.63 -9.21
C GLY A 293 33.82 -9.29 -9.36
#